data_AF-A0A8T2JXG8-F1
#
_entry.id   AF-A0A8T2JXG8-F1
#
_cell.length_a   1.000
_cell.length_b   1.000
_cell.length_c   1.000
_cell.angle_alpha   90.00
_cell.angle_beta   90.00
_cell.angle_gamma   90.00
#
_symmetry.space_group_name_H-M   'P 1'
#
loop_
_entity.id
_entity.type
_entity.pdbx_description
1 polymer ?
#
loop_
_entity_poly.entity_id
_entity_poly.type
_entity_poly.pdbx_seq_one_letter_code
_entity_poly.pdbx_strand_id
1 'polypeptide(L)' 'MVDVGETWQCMEDTPSQQLTELENKALLKGLEHKYLTTISNARWLLQPIPSRGGKDVWEVDIPEEFIP' A
#
# COMPACT_ATOMS: atom_id res chain seq x y z
N MET A 1 -7.85 4.67 -5.22
CA MET A 1 -6.67 5.56 -5.17
C MET A 1 -6.19 5.66 -3.73
N VAL A 2 -4.87 5.82 -3.55
CA VAL A 2 -4.22 6.00 -2.25
C VAL A 2 -3.05 6.96 -2.45
N ASP A 3 -2.67 7.67 -1.40
CA ASP A 3 -1.47 8.51 -1.40
C ASP A 3 -0.31 7.67 -0.84
N VAL A 4 0.83 7.69 -1.52
CA VAL A 4 2.04 6.92 -1.17
C VAL A 4 3.00 7.80 -0.39
N GLY A 5 3.37 7.36 0.81
CA GLY A 5 4.33 8.04 1.69
C GLY A 5 5.73 7.41 1.65
N GLU A 6 6.41 7.45 2.79
CA GLU A 6 7.73 6.85 2.97
C GLU A 6 7.68 5.32 2.86
N THR A 7 8.74 4.77 2.25
CA THR A 7 9.04 3.33 2.19
C THR A 7 10.36 3.05 2.91
N TRP A 8 10.37 2.07 3.81
CA TRP A 8 11.57 1.63 4.53
C TRP A 8 11.60 0.11 4.68
N GLN A 9 12.77 -0.47 4.93
CA GLN A 9 12.90 -1.91 5.17
C GLN A 9 12.64 -2.24 6.65
N CYS A 10 11.86 -3.28 6.92
CA CYS A 10 11.67 -3.81 8.26
C CYS A 10 12.88 -4.66 8.68
N MET A 11 13.57 -4.22 9.73
CA MET A 11 14.79 -4.88 10.22
C MET A 11 14.45 -6.04 11.16
N GLU A 12 15.31 -7.07 11.20
CA GLU A 12 15.14 -8.24 12.07
C GLU A 12 15.20 -7.89 13.57
N ASP A 13 15.89 -6.81 13.93
CA ASP A 13 16.03 -6.33 15.31
C ASP A 13 14.89 -5.42 15.76
N THR A 14 13.82 -5.29 14.96
CA THR A 14 12.63 -4.51 15.32
C THR A 14 12.04 -5.06 16.63
N PRO A 15 11.85 -4.23 17.68
CA PRO A 15 11.27 -4.67 18.94
C PRO A 15 9.91 -5.37 18.74
N SER A 16 9.67 -6.47 19.47
CA SER A 16 8.49 -7.33 19.27
C SER A 16 7.15 -6.59 19.36
N GLN A 17 7.02 -5.62 20.27
CA GLN A 17 5.84 -4.77 20.38
C GLN A 17 5.62 -3.93 19.12
N GLN A 18 6.68 -3.28 18.62
CA GLN A 18 6.62 -2.47 17.42
C GLN A 18 6.34 -3.32 16.17
N LEU A 19 6.95 -4.51 16.08
CA LEU A 19 6.69 -5.46 15.01
C LEU A 19 5.21 -5.87 15.00
N THR A 20 4.64 -6.20 16.15
CA THR A 20 3.21 -6.56 16.29
C THR A 20 2.30 -5.42 15.83
N GLU A 21 2.61 -4.17 16.18
CA GLU A 21 1.87 -2.99 15.73
C GLU A 21 1.94 -2.81 14.21
N LEU A 22 3.11 -3.04 13.60
CA LEU A 22 3.29 -2.98 12.16
C LEU A 22 2.54 -4.12 11.45
N GLU A 23 2.59 -5.34 11.98
CA GLU A 23 1.83 -6.50 11.46
C GLU A 23 0.33 -6.24 11.50
N ASN A 24 -0.17 -5.64 12.58
CA ASN A 24 -1.58 -5.26 12.70
C ASN A 24 -1.98 -4.19 11.70
N LYS A 25 -1.12 -3.19 11.44
CA LYS A 25 -1.36 -2.17 10.41
C LYS A 25 -1.33 -2.75 8.99
N ALA A 26 -0.41 -3.67 8.73
CA ALA A 26 -0.24 -4.31 7.43
C ALA A 26 -1.22 -5.46 7.18
N LEU A 27 -1.91 -5.94 8.22
CA LEU A 27 -2.70 -7.17 8.23
C LEU A 27 -1.90 -8.39 7.70
N LEU A 28 -0.59 -8.40 7.98
CA LEU A 28 0.35 -9.40 7.47
C LEU A 28 1.42 -9.68 8.54
N LYS A 29 1.64 -10.97 8.83
CA LYS A 29 2.70 -11.42 9.74
C LYS A 29 4.02 -11.69 9.00
N GLY A 30 5.12 -11.71 9.74
CA GLY A 30 6.45 -12.02 9.23
C GLY A 30 6.94 -10.92 8.29
N LEU A 31 7.08 -9.71 8.84
CA LEU A 31 7.47 -8.53 8.07
C LEU A 31 8.98 -8.39 7.87
N GLU A 32 9.79 -9.25 8.48
CA GLU A 32 11.25 -9.18 8.40
C GLU A 32 11.73 -9.15 6.95
N HIS A 33 12.65 -8.24 6.65
CA HIS A 33 13.21 -7.96 5.32
C HIS A 33 12.23 -7.42 4.27
N LYS A 34 10.94 -7.25 4.59
CA LYS A 34 10.00 -6.60 3.68
C LYS A 34 10.18 -5.09 3.68
N TYR A 35 9.86 -4.47 2.55
CA TYR A 35 9.72 -3.03 2.45
C TYR A 35 8.30 -2.63 2.86
N LEU A 36 8.19 -1.85 3.94
CA LEU A 36 6.95 -1.29 4.44
C LEU A 36 6.76 0.08 3.83
N THR A 37 5.55 0.37 3.34
CA THR A 37 5.21 1.66 2.76
C THR A 37 4.01 2.24 3.48
N THR A 38 4.12 3.50 3.89
CA THR A 38 2.96 4.23 4.41
C THR A 38 2.00 4.54 3.27
N ILE A 39 0.73 4.18 3.47
CA ILE A 39 -0.37 4.56 2.58
C ILE A 39 -1.38 5.37 3.37
N SER A 40 -1.95 6.40 2.75
CA SER A 40 -2.96 7.25 3.37
C SER A 40 -4.02 7.69 2.37
N ASN A 41 -5.06 8.39 2.86
CA ASN A 41 -6.10 8.99 2.02
C ASN A 41 -6.74 8.02 1.00
N ALA A 42 -7.10 6.82 1.48
CA ALA A 42 -7.69 5.80 0.65
C ALA A 42 -9.08 6.24 0.15
N ARG A 43 -9.25 6.25 -1.17
CA ARG A 43 -10.46 6.70 -1.85
C ARG A 43 -10.86 5.72 -2.93
N TRP A 44 -12.13 5.37 -2.98
CA TRP A 44 -12.69 4.60 -4.09
C TRP A 44 -12.93 5.51 -5.29
N LEU A 45 -12.72 5.00 -6.50
CA LEU A 45 -13.26 5.67 -7.69
C LEU A 45 -14.78 5.62 -7.65
N LEU A 46 -15.45 6.58 -8.29
CA LEU A 46 -16.91 6.61 -8.36
C LEU A 46 -17.47 5.42 -9.16
N GLN A 47 -16.69 4.88 -10.10
CA GLN A 47 -16.99 3.64 -10.82
C GLN A 47 -15.74 2.78 -11.00
N PRO A 48 -15.88 1.45 -11.04
CA PRO A 48 -14.76 0.56 -11.33
C PRO A 48 -14.35 0.63 -12.80
N ILE A 49 -13.05 0.49 -13.07
CA ILE A 49 -12.49 0.43 -14.43
C ILE A 49 -11.98 -0.99 -14.69
N PRO A 50 -12.57 -1.76 -15.63
CA PRO A 50 -12.04 -3.05 -16.04
C PRO A 50 -10.66 -2.88 -16.67
N SER A 51 -9.63 -3.53 -16.10
CA SER A 51 -8.26 -3.46 -16.63
C SER A 51 -7.50 -4.76 -16.40
N ARG A 52 -6.52 -5.05 -17.26
CA ARG A 52 -5.55 -6.13 -17.04
C ARG A 52 -4.41 -5.59 -16.18
N GLY A 53 -3.99 -6.36 -15.17
CA GLY A 53 -2.84 -6.00 -14.36
C GLY A 53 -1.56 -5.89 -15.20
N GLY A 54 -0.83 -4.79 -15.06
CA GLY A 54 0.50 -4.60 -15.62
C GLY A 54 1.60 -5.17 -14.72
N LYS A 55 2.87 -4.98 -15.12
CA LYS A 55 4.04 -5.37 -14.33
C LYS A 55 4.48 -4.21 -13.44
N ASP A 56 4.83 -4.51 -12.19
CA ASP A 56 5.38 -3.57 -11.19
C ASP A 56 4.53 -2.30 -11.00
N VAL A 57 5.06 -1.11 -11.33
CA VAL A 57 4.31 0.15 -11.40
C VAL A 57 4.05 0.45 -12.88
N TRP A 58 2.78 0.62 -13.25
CA TRP A 58 2.36 0.89 -14.62
C TRP A 58 1.33 2.02 -14.69
N GLU A 59 1.21 2.61 -15.88
CA GLU A 59 0.28 3.70 -16.15
C GLU A 59 -1.14 3.18 -16.41
N VAL A 60 -2.14 3.92 -15.94
CA VAL A 60 -3.56 3.65 -16.18
C VAL A 60 -4.28 4.96 -16.51
N ASP A 61 -5.20 4.90 -17.46
CA ASP A 61 -6.09 6.02 -17.77
C ASP A 61 -7.29 6.00 -16.82
N ILE A 62 -7.53 7.11 -16.11
CA ILE A 62 -8.68 7.30 -15.22
C ILE A 62 -9.50 8.49 -15.76
N PRO A 63 -10.77 8.28 -16.16
CA PRO A 63 -11.67 9.36 -16.53
C PRO A 63 -11.90 10.33 -15.36
N GLU A 64 -11.93 11.63 -15.63
CA GLU A 64 -12.07 12.68 -14.61
C GLU A 64 -13.39 12.54 -13.83
N GLU A 65 -14.46 12.11 -14.51
CA GLU A 65 -15.76 11.84 -13.91
C GLU A 65 -15.77 10.68 -12.90
N PHE A 66 -14.70 9.85 -12.86
CA PHE A 66 -14.57 8.77 -11.89
C PHE A 66 -13.70 9.15 -10.69
N ILE A 67 -13.05 10.32 -10.73
CA ILE A 67 -12.25 10.83 -9.63
C ILE A 67 -13.19 11.30 -8.49
N PRO A 68 -13.01 10.83 -7.25
CA PRO A 68 -13.81 11.17 -6.08
C PRO A 68 -13.48 12.54 -5.47
#